data_AF-A0A6G1E1Q1-F1
#
_entry.id   AF-A0A6G1E1Q1-F1
#
_cell.length_a   1.000
_cell.length_b   1.000
_cell.length_c   1.000
_cell.angle_alpha   90.00
_cell.angle_beta   90.00
_cell.angle_gamma   90.00
#
_symmetry.space_group_name_H-M   'P 1'
#
loop_
_entity.id
_entity.type
_entity.pdbx_description
1 polymer ?
#
loop_
_entity_poly.entity_id
_entity_poly.type
_entity_poly.pdbx_seq_one_letter_code
_entity_poly.pdbx_strand_id
1 'polypeptide(L)'
;MGNTLRCCLACVLPCGVLDLVWIVHRNARVDEYGRAVSAGEVLGAHPNHMLRMPCSLQHGAVGRILIVSSELELKHGEIYFLIPAASVPEAKRRTSTSGG
;
A
#
# COMPACT_ATOMS: atom_id res chain seq x y z
N MET A 1 31.21 -17.04 -4.66
CA MET A 1 31.39 -15.61 -4.30
C MET A 1 30.08 -14.89 -4.60
N GLY A 2 29.10 -15.05 -3.71
CA GLY A 2 27.77 -14.50 -3.89
C GLY A 2 27.64 -13.16 -3.16
N ASN A 3 26.71 -12.34 -3.67
CA ASN A 3 25.84 -11.49 -2.84
C ASN A 3 26.46 -10.45 -1.88
N THR A 4 27.54 -9.75 -2.28
CA THR A 4 27.97 -8.50 -1.58
C THR A 4 27.09 -7.27 -1.89
N LEU A 5 26.25 -7.31 -2.93
CA LEU A 5 25.41 -6.17 -3.34
C LEU A 5 24.11 -6.02 -2.53
N ARG A 6 23.68 -7.04 -1.75
CA ARG A 6 22.43 -6.99 -0.98
C ARG A 6 22.55 -6.27 0.37
N CYS A 7 23.75 -6.22 0.94
CA CYS A 7 24.01 -5.47 2.17
C CYS A 7 23.97 -3.96 1.90
N CYS A 8 24.60 -3.49 0.82
CA CYS A 8 24.78 -2.06 0.57
C CYS A 8 23.49 -1.32 0.20
N LEU A 9 22.53 -1.96 -0.48
CA LEU A 9 21.25 -1.30 -0.82
C LEU A 9 20.31 -1.14 0.39
N ALA A 10 20.40 -2.02 1.37
CA ALA A 10 19.69 -1.85 2.65
C ALA A 10 20.33 -0.75 3.52
N CYS A 11 21.61 -0.41 3.30
CA CYS A 11 22.33 0.63 4.04
C CYS A 11 22.23 2.05 3.45
N VAL A 12 21.73 2.20 2.22
CA VAL A 12 21.53 3.53 1.57
C VAL A 12 20.09 4.02 1.69
N LEU A 13 19.14 3.10 1.92
CA LEU A 13 17.84 3.49 2.46
C LEU A 13 18.06 3.88 3.92
N PRO A 14 17.68 5.10 4.34
CA PRO A 14 17.78 5.47 5.75
C PRO A 14 16.98 4.41 6.53
N CYS A 15 17.64 3.73 7.47
CA CYS A 15 17.09 2.58 8.19
C CYS A 15 15.78 2.87 8.98
N GLY A 16 15.25 4.10 8.93
CA GLY A 16 13.95 4.49 9.48
C GLY A 16 12.82 4.70 8.45
N VAL A 17 13.08 4.56 7.14
CA VAL A 17 12.02 4.57 6.10
C VAL A 17 11.14 3.33 6.16
N LEU A 18 11.74 2.20 6.57
CA LEU A 18 11.03 0.93 6.70
C LEU A 18 10.11 0.87 7.91
N ASP A 19 10.18 1.85 8.82
CA ASP A 19 9.33 1.97 10.01
C ASP A 19 8.13 2.90 9.77
N LEU A 20 7.91 3.33 8.53
CA LEU A 20 6.78 4.20 8.18
C LEU A 20 5.82 3.47 7.24
N VAL A 21 4.52 3.72 7.45
CA VAL A 21 3.48 3.46 6.44
C VAL A 21 3.23 4.76 5.71
N TRP A 22 3.28 4.72 4.38
CA TRP A 22 3.04 5.90 3.54
C TRP A 22 1.73 5.81 2.78
N ILE A 23 0.85 6.79 3.00
CA ILE A 23 -0.41 6.94 2.28
C ILE A 23 -0.29 8.11 1.32
N VAL A 24 -0.26 7.81 0.03
CA VAL A 24 -0.17 8.81 -1.04
C VAL A 24 -1.57 9.14 -1.56
N HIS A 25 -1.92 10.42 -1.51
CA HIS A 25 -3.19 10.95 -2.00
C HIS A 25 -3.07 11.35 -3.48
N ARG A 26 -4.21 11.42 -4.18
CA ARG A 26 -4.27 11.87 -5.59
C ARG A 26 -3.75 13.30 -5.80
N ASN A 27 -3.78 14.14 -4.77
CA ASN A 27 -3.27 15.51 -4.80
C ASN A 27 -1.77 15.62 -4.47
N ALA A 28 -1.04 14.50 -4.49
CA ALA A 28 0.37 14.40 -4.12
C ALA A 28 0.70 14.69 -2.63
N ARG A 29 -0.32 14.82 -1.77
CA ARG A 29 -0.12 14.81 -0.31
C ARG A 29 0.29 13.40 0.14
N VAL A 30 1.17 13.32 1.12
CA VAL A 30 1.56 12.07 1.78
C VAL A 30 1.23 12.17 3.25
N ASP A 31 0.54 11.16 3.78
CA ASP A 31 0.42 10.97 5.22
C ASP A 31 1.37 9.85 5.65
N GLU A 32 2.13 10.10 6.71
CA GLU A 32 3.14 9.20 7.24
C GLU A 32 2.70 8.69 8.62
N TYR A 33 2.71 7.38 8.80
CA TYR A 33 2.36 6.74 10.07
C TYR A 33 3.56 5.95 10.58
N GLY A 34 4.13 6.37 11.71
CA GLY A 34 5.18 5.63 12.43
C GLY A 34 4.65 4.61 13.44
N ARG A 35 3.33 4.53 13.61
CA ARG A 35 2.66 3.49 14.41
C ARG A 35 1.99 2.47 13.49
N ALA A 36 1.68 1.30 14.04
CA ALA A 36 0.75 0.37 13.41
C ALA A 36 -0.59 1.08 13.13
N VAL A 37 -1.05 0.99 11.89
CA VAL A 37 -2.29 1.63 11.42
C VAL A 37 -3.06 0.65 10.55
N SER A 38 -4.37 0.56 10.76
CA SER A 38 -5.24 -0.29 9.93
C SER A 38 -5.74 0.44 8.69
N ALA A 39 -6.04 -0.30 7.64
CA ALA A 39 -6.69 0.26 6.46
C ALA A 39 -8.02 0.94 6.83
N GLY A 40 -8.81 0.32 7.71
CA GLY A 40 -10.10 0.83 8.16
C GLY A 40 -9.99 2.15 8.92
N GLU A 41 -8.92 2.36 9.68
CA GLU A 41 -8.65 3.64 10.35
C GLU A 41 -8.41 4.75 9.33
N VAL A 42 -7.57 4.52 8.32
CA VAL A 42 -7.32 5.48 7.24
C VAL A 42 -8.59 5.74 6.44
N LEU A 43 -9.37 4.70 6.12
CA LEU A 43 -10.63 4.83 5.39
C LEU A 43 -11.73 5.51 6.21
N GLY A 44 -11.71 5.38 7.53
CA GLY A 44 -12.61 6.08 8.45
C GLY A 44 -12.40 7.59 8.44
N ALA A 45 -11.15 8.03 8.32
CA ALA A 45 -10.81 9.45 8.15
C ALA A 45 -11.12 9.98 6.73
N HIS A 46 -11.25 9.09 5.74
CA HIS A 46 -11.46 9.42 4.33
C HIS A 46 -12.67 8.68 3.75
N PRO A 47 -13.90 9.09 4.08
CA PRO A 47 -15.10 8.46 3.55
C PRO A 47 -15.11 8.53 2.01
N ASN A 48 -15.68 7.51 1.36
CA ASN A 48 -15.72 7.34 -0.10
C ASN A 48 -14.36 7.14 -0.80
N HIS A 49 -13.28 6.92 -0.05
CA HIS A 49 -11.99 6.54 -0.60
C HIS A 49 -11.74 5.04 -0.46
N MET A 50 -10.74 4.53 -1.16
CA MET A 50 -10.22 3.18 -0.99
C MET A 50 -8.70 3.17 -1.08
N LEU A 51 -8.08 2.21 -0.40
CA LEU A 51 -6.65 2.00 -0.41
C LEU A 51 -6.23 0.97 -1.45
N ARG A 52 -5.13 1.28 -2.13
CA ARG A 52 -4.52 0.43 -3.15
C ARG A 52 -3.03 0.30 -2.92
N MET A 53 -2.53 -0.91 -2.93
CA MET A 53 -1.08 -1.15 -2.91
C MET A 53 -0.59 -1.40 -4.35
N PRO A 54 0.54 -0.80 -4.78
CA PRO A 54 1.22 -1.24 -5.99
C PRO A 54 1.78 -2.64 -5.72
N CYS A 55 1.36 -3.67 -6.46
CA CYS A 55 2.06 -4.96 -6.33
C CYS A 55 3.54 -4.74 -6.69
N SER A 56 4.40 -5.17 -5.77
CA SER A 56 5.85 -4.98 -5.84
C SER A 56 6.42 -5.35 -7.22
N LEU A 57 7.31 -4.51 -7.74
CA LEU A 57 8.08 -4.67 -8.98
C LEU A 57 9.01 -5.91 -9.00
N GLN A 58 8.97 -6.75 -7.96
CA GLN A 58 9.94 -7.82 -7.68
C GLN A 58 9.78 -9.10 -8.54
N HIS A 59 8.72 -9.24 -9.35
CA HIS A 59 8.51 -10.46 -10.17
C HIS A 59 8.13 -10.21 -11.63
N GLY A 60 8.49 -9.07 -12.23
CA GLY A 60 8.25 -8.83 -13.66
C GLY A 60 6.77 -8.80 -14.09
N ALA A 61 5.85 -8.88 -13.13
CA ALA A 61 4.42 -8.81 -13.37
C ALA A 61 3.98 -7.35 -13.32
N VAL A 62 3.81 -6.77 -14.50
CA VAL A 62 3.18 -5.46 -14.69
C VAL A 62 1.80 -5.44 -14.02
N GLY A 63 1.58 -4.46 -13.15
CA GLY A 63 0.27 -3.82 -13.02
C GLY A 63 -0.85 -4.58 -12.28
N ARG A 64 -0.55 -5.42 -11.28
CA ARG A 64 -1.61 -5.87 -10.37
C ARG A 64 -1.77 -4.84 -9.24
N ILE A 65 -2.88 -4.12 -9.26
CA ILE A 65 -3.29 -3.26 -8.15
C ILE A 65 -3.98 -4.16 -7.12
N LEU A 66 -3.53 -4.22 -5.87
CA LEU A 66 -4.28 -4.93 -4.82
C LEU A 66 -5.18 -3.93 -4.08
N ILE A 67 -6.48 -4.23 -3.99
CA ILE A 67 -7.39 -3.47 -3.13
C ILE A 67 -7.19 -3.99 -1.71
N VAL A 68 -6.94 -3.10 -0.76
CA VAL A 68 -6.69 -3.47 0.63
C VAL A 68 -8.01 -3.58 1.37
N SER A 69 -8.22 -4.68 2.10
CA SER A 69 -9.38 -4.87 2.98
C SER A 69 -9.28 -3.94 4.18
N SER A 70 -10.40 -3.39 4.64
CA SER A 70 -10.45 -2.44 5.77
C SER A 70 -9.95 -3.04 7.08
N GLU A 71 -10.01 -4.36 7.22
CA GLU A 71 -9.64 -5.09 8.44
C GLU A 71 -8.13 -5.34 8.54
N LEU A 72 -7.38 -5.03 7.48
CA LEU A 72 -5.96 -5.37 7.38
C LEU A 72 -5.07 -4.26 7.94
N GLU A 73 -4.09 -4.65 8.76
CA GLU A 73 -3.05 -3.74 9.24
C GLU A 73 -2.05 -3.43 8.13
N LEU A 74 -1.78 -2.14 7.91
CA LEU A 74 -0.87 -1.70 6.87
C LEU A 74 0.57 -1.99 7.27
N LYS A 75 1.29 -2.65 6.37
CA LYS A 75 2.70 -2.99 6.55
C LYS A 75 3.60 -1.77 6.45
N HIS A 76 4.49 -1.61 7.43
CA HIS A 76 5.56 -0.62 7.38
C HIS A 76 6.52 -0.89 6.21
N GLY A 77 7.10 0.17 5.66
CA GLY A 77 7.94 0.15 4.47
C GLY A 77 7.17 -0.02 3.15
N GLU A 78 5.83 -0.16 3.20
CA GLU A 78 4.99 -0.23 2.02
C GLU A 78 4.29 1.10 1.73
N ILE A 79 4.04 1.34 0.44
CA ILE A 79 3.36 2.53 -0.06
C ILE A 79 1.94 2.16 -0.46
N TYR A 80 0.97 2.93 0.01
CA TYR A 80 -0.43 2.76 -0.32
C TYR A 80 -0.96 4.02 -0.98
N PHE A 81 -1.79 3.86 -2.01
CA PHE A 81 -2.47 4.94 -2.69
C PHE A 81 -3.90 5.03 -2.20
N LEU A 82 -4.26 6.19 -1.69
CA LEU A 82 -5.64 6.53 -1.37
C LEU A 82 -6.28 7.19 -2.59
N ILE A 83 -7.31 6.53 -3.13
CA ILE A 83 -8.04 7.02 -4.30
C ILE A 83 -9.54 7.09 -4.03
N PRO A 84 -10.30 7.98 -4.70
CA PRO A 84 -11.75 7.97 -4.61
C PRO A 84 -12.31 6.64 -5.12
N ALA A 85 -13.26 6.06 -4.39
CA ALA A 85 -13.86 4.79 -4.74
C ALA A 85 -14.59 4.83 -6.10
N ALA A 86 -15.10 6.00 -6.48
CA ALA A 86 -15.72 6.25 -7.78
C ALA A 86 -14.73 6.19 -8.96
N SER A 87 -13.42 6.32 -8.72
CA SER A 87 -12.39 6.24 -9.75
C SER A 87 -11.98 4.81 -10.11
N VAL A 88 -12.65 3.81 -9.53
CA VAL A 88 -12.34 2.40 -9.77
C VAL A 88 -13.35 1.78 -10.74
N PRO A 89 -12.89 1.26 -11.90
CA PRO A 89 -13.77 0.56 -12.82
C PRO A 89 -14.41 -0.66 -12.15
N GLU A 90 -15.71 -0.84 -12.35
CA GLU A 90 -16.56 -1.88 -11.72
C GLU A 90 -16.03 -3.31 -11.87
N ALA A 91 -15.27 -3.59 -12.92
CA ALA A 91 -14.67 -4.90 -13.20
C ALA A 91 -13.77 -5.44 -12.09
N LYS A 92 -13.29 -4.59 -11.17
CA LYS A 92 -12.38 -4.97 -10.07
C LYS A 92 -13.03 -4.99 -8.67
N ARG A 93 -14.34 -4.71 -8.58
CA ARG A 93 -15.11 -4.68 -7.32
C ARG A 93 -15.54 -6.06 -6.80
N ARG A 94 -15.34 -7.15 -7.57
CA ARG A 94 -15.99 -8.45 -7.32
C ARG A 94 -15.10 -9.56 -6.71
N THR A 95 -13.93 -9.26 -6.14
CA THR A 95 -13.08 -10.32 -5.55
C THR A 95 -13.13 -10.44 -4.02
N SER A 96 -14.13 -9.86 -3.34
CA SER A 96 -14.26 -9.98 -1.87
C SER A 96 -15.60 -10.53 -1.37
N THR A 97 -16.46 -11.11 -2.23
CA THR A 97 -17.66 -11.81 -1.73
C THR A 97 -18.08 -12.94 -2.66
N SER A 98 -17.66 -14.17 -2.34
CA SER A 98 -18.42 -15.39 -2.62
C SER A 98 -17.91 -16.50 -1.68
N GLY A 99 -18.37 -16.44 -0.44
CA GLY A 99 -18.56 -17.65 0.37
C GLY A 99 -19.98 -18.15 0.10
N GLY A 100 -20.09 -19.41 -0.30
CA GLY A 100 -21.31 -20.14 -0.62
C GLY A 100 -20.94 -21.52 -1.12
#